data_AF-A0AAU3D3H0-F1
#
_entry.id   AF-A0AAU3D3H0-F1
#
_cell.length_a   1.000
_cell.length_b   1.000
_cell.length_c   1.000
_cell.angle_alpha   90.00
_cell.angle_beta   90.00
_cell.angle_gamma   90.00
#
_symmetry.space_group_name_H-M   'P 1'
#
loop_
_entity.id
_entity.type
_entity.pdbx_description
1 polymer ?
#
loop_
_entity_poly.entity_id
_entity_poly.type
_entity_poly.pdbx_seq_one_letter_code
_entity_poly.pdbx_strand_id
1 'polypeptide(L)'
;MPDTADLQMIVYAACDEDRARILDVLGEGEMTSDWGSGSTPTSLDLGHCYGKREAVLGANAELVDNLRAAAPTAVFEAWQDPYGSTGGEYVAHVPGIGTYTADCDGAGEPYIHAGVLTRTLSESPEGTTIAEWLSGAGRDVLGTVVRAALKAHKDALAVV
;
A
#
# COMPACT_ATOMS: atom_id res chain seq x y z
N MET A 1 -5.97 24.55 -10.08
CA MET A 1 -6.27 23.11 -10.23
C MET A 1 -5.82 22.46 -8.93
N PRO A 2 -6.52 21.43 -8.42
CA PRO A 2 -5.98 20.66 -7.30
C PRO A 2 -4.65 20.03 -7.71
N ASP A 3 -3.75 19.86 -6.75
CA ASP A 3 -2.53 19.09 -6.97
C ASP A 3 -2.91 17.62 -7.22
N THR A 4 -2.25 16.99 -8.19
CA THR A 4 -2.59 15.63 -8.64
C THR A 4 -1.34 14.79 -8.86
N ALA A 5 -1.48 13.49 -8.65
CA ALA A 5 -0.46 12.48 -8.90
C ALA A 5 -1.13 11.15 -9.26
N ASP A 6 -0.40 10.28 -9.95
CA ASP A 6 -0.92 8.97 -10.32
C ASP A 6 -1.14 8.11 -9.07
N LEU A 7 -2.26 7.39 -9.04
CA LEU A 7 -2.67 6.48 -7.99
C LEU A 7 -2.69 5.07 -8.54
N GLN A 8 -2.13 4.12 -7.80
CA GLN A 8 -1.99 2.73 -8.23
C GLN A 8 -2.34 1.78 -7.09
N MET A 9 -2.84 0.60 -7.45
CA MET A 9 -3.19 -0.44 -6.49
C MET A 9 -3.02 -1.83 -7.09
N ILE A 10 -2.54 -2.77 -6.28
CA ILE A 10 -2.44 -4.18 -6.60
C ILE A 10 -3.13 -4.98 -5.50
N VAL A 11 -4.06 -5.85 -5.89
CA VAL A 11 -4.72 -6.79 -4.97
C VAL A 11 -4.13 -8.18 -5.17
N TYR A 12 -3.63 -8.79 -4.11
CA TYR A 12 -2.96 -10.09 -4.16
C TYR A 12 -3.84 -11.26 -3.72
N ALA A 13 -4.78 -11.00 -2.82
CA ALA A 13 -5.73 -12.01 -2.38
C ALA A 13 -7.02 -11.35 -1.90
N ALA A 14 -8.13 -12.06 -2.05
CA ALA A 14 -9.43 -11.75 -1.46
C ALA A 14 -10.28 -13.02 -1.47
N CYS A 15 -11.20 -13.17 -0.52
CA CYS A 15 -12.23 -14.20 -0.62
C CYS A 15 -13.21 -13.88 -1.75
N ASP A 16 -13.91 -14.88 -2.26
CA ASP A 16 -14.79 -14.70 -3.43
C ASP A 16 -15.92 -13.70 -3.19
N GLU A 17 -16.44 -13.61 -1.96
CA GLU A 17 -17.46 -12.64 -1.56
C GLU A 17 -16.95 -11.19 -1.65
N ASP A 18 -15.67 -10.96 -1.35
CA ASP A 18 -15.07 -9.64 -1.34
C ASP A 18 -14.63 -9.19 -2.75
N ARG A 19 -14.39 -10.11 -3.69
CA ARG A 19 -13.94 -9.76 -5.05
C ARG A 19 -14.89 -8.79 -5.76
N ALA A 20 -16.20 -8.99 -5.62
CA ALA A 20 -17.20 -8.09 -6.22
C ALA A 20 -17.16 -6.69 -5.58
N ARG A 21 -17.01 -6.63 -4.24
CA ARG A 21 -16.92 -5.37 -3.49
C ARG A 21 -15.66 -4.58 -3.83
N ILE A 22 -14.55 -5.28 -4.09
CA ILE A 22 -13.31 -4.66 -4.57
C ILE A 22 -13.55 -3.99 -5.93
N LEU A 23 -14.28 -4.63 -6.84
CA LEU A 23 -14.63 -4.04 -8.14
C LEU A 23 -15.53 -2.81 -7.99
N ASP A 24 -16.47 -2.83 -7.07
CA ASP A 24 -17.31 -1.66 -6.75
C ASP A 24 -16.42 -0.49 -6.28
N VAL A 25 -15.50 -0.74 -5.33
CA VAL A 25 -14.56 0.28 -4.83
C VAL A 25 -13.65 0.80 -5.94
N LEU A 26 -13.13 -0.08 -6.80
CA LEU A 26 -12.33 0.32 -7.98
C LEU A 26 -13.14 1.20 -8.94
N GLY A 27 -14.41 0.84 -9.18
CA GLY A 27 -15.32 1.59 -10.05
C GLY A 27 -15.66 2.96 -9.50
N GLU A 28 -16.01 3.05 -8.20
CA GLU A 28 -16.27 4.31 -7.49
C GLU A 28 -15.02 5.21 -7.47
N GLY A 29 -13.85 4.62 -7.30
CA GLY A 29 -12.57 5.32 -7.38
C GLY A 29 -12.17 5.76 -8.79
N GLU A 30 -12.91 5.35 -9.84
CA GLU A 30 -12.55 5.52 -11.25
C GLU A 30 -11.19 4.90 -11.60
N MET A 31 -10.84 3.80 -10.93
CA MET A 31 -9.63 3.03 -11.22
C MET A 31 -9.82 2.23 -12.52
N THR A 32 -8.78 2.18 -13.33
CA THR A 32 -8.74 1.44 -14.60
C THR A 32 -7.63 0.40 -14.58
N SER A 33 -7.70 -0.57 -15.50
CA SER A 33 -6.60 -1.52 -15.71
C SER A 33 -5.34 -0.82 -16.25
N ASP A 34 -4.22 -1.54 -16.28
CA ASP A 34 -3.01 -1.13 -17.01
C ASP A 34 -2.49 0.23 -16.56
N TRP A 35 -2.32 0.37 -15.24
CA TRP A 35 -1.68 1.55 -14.65
C TRP A 35 -2.41 2.86 -14.97
N GLY A 36 -3.74 2.87 -14.95
CA GLY A 36 -4.51 4.08 -15.27
C GLY A 36 -4.74 4.32 -16.76
N SER A 37 -4.35 3.39 -17.63
CA SER A 37 -4.37 3.56 -19.09
C SER A 37 -5.43 2.70 -19.80
N GLY A 38 -6.02 1.75 -19.07
CA GLY A 38 -6.94 0.76 -19.61
C GLY A 38 -8.40 1.15 -19.44
N SER A 39 -9.27 0.14 -19.43
CA SER A 39 -10.70 0.32 -19.19
C SER A 39 -11.05 0.13 -17.72
N THR A 40 -12.23 0.58 -17.31
CA THR A 40 -12.83 0.20 -16.03
C THR A 40 -12.85 -1.33 -15.92
N PRO A 41 -12.32 -1.90 -14.82
CA PRO A 41 -12.23 -3.35 -14.67
C PRO A 41 -13.61 -3.97 -14.49
N THR A 42 -13.88 -5.06 -15.22
CA THR A 42 -15.11 -5.86 -15.10
C THR A 42 -14.88 -7.17 -14.34
N SER A 43 -13.62 -7.52 -14.09
CA SER A 43 -13.18 -8.66 -13.28
C SER A 43 -11.96 -8.27 -12.44
N LEU A 44 -11.81 -8.94 -11.30
CA LEU A 44 -10.64 -8.77 -10.43
C LEU A 44 -9.58 -9.82 -10.78
N ASP A 45 -8.50 -9.34 -11.37
CA ASP A 45 -7.30 -10.10 -11.70
C ASP A 45 -6.27 -9.87 -10.59
N LEU A 46 -6.02 -10.91 -9.79
CA LEU A 46 -5.08 -10.81 -8.67
C LEU A 46 -3.65 -10.62 -9.18
N GLY A 47 -2.89 -9.74 -8.53
CA GLY A 47 -1.55 -9.35 -8.95
C GLY A 47 -1.52 -8.33 -10.09
N HIS A 48 -2.68 -7.95 -10.65
CA HIS A 48 -2.76 -6.91 -11.66
C HIS A 48 -2.70 -5.50 -11.04
N CYS A 49 -2.07 -4.57 -11.75
CA CYS A 49 -2.01 -3.18 -11.33
C CYS A 49 -3.17 -2.37 -11.90
N TYR A 50 -4.03 -1.91 -11.01
CA TYR A 50 -5.07 -0.92 -11.28
C TYR A 50 -4.53 0.47 -11.01
N GLY A 51 -5.01 1.48 -11.74
CA GLY A 51 -4.57 2.85 -11.52
C GLY A 51 -5.56 3.92 -11.95
N LYS A 52 -5.31 5.15 -11.47
CA LYS A 52 -5.99 6.37 -11.87
C LYS A 52 -4.93 7.45 -12.08
N ARG A 53 -4.89 8.00 -13.30
CA ARG A 53 -4.02 9.13 -13.61
C ARG A 53 -4.59 10.41 -13.06
N GLU A 54 -3.70 11.33 -12.69
CA GLU A 54 -4.09 12.66 -12.19
C GLU A 54 -5.09 12.60 -11.03
N ALA A 55 -4.95 11.60 -10.14
CA ALA A 55 -5.77 11.51 -8.95
C ALA A 55 -5.44 12.68 -8.01
N VAL A 56 -6.46 13.24 -7.36
CA VAL A 56 -6.27 14.29 -6.36
C VAL A 56 -5.39 13.77 -5.22
N LEU A 57 -4.45 14.59 -4.73
CA LEU A 57 -3.62 14.18 -3.59
C LEU A 57 -4.48 13.79 -2.37
N GLY A 58 -4.15 12.65 -1.77
CA GLY A 58 -4.89 12.06 -0.65
C GLY A 58 -5.96 11.05 -1.07
N ALA A 59 -6.19 10.85 -2.38
CA ALA A 59 -7.09 9.82 -2.88
C ALA A 59 -6.67 8.39 -2.49
N ASN A 60 -5.37 8.16 -2.22
CA ASN A 60 -4.89 6.87 -1.75
C ASN A 60 -5.50 6.49 -0.39
N ALA A 61 -5.47 7.40 0.58
CA ALA A 61 -6.05 7.16 1.90
C ALA A 61 -7.56 6.84 1.82
N GLU A 62 -8.30 7.57 0.98
CA GLU A 62 -9.73 7.31 0.75
C GLU A 62 -9.97 5.93 0.11
N LEU A 63 -9.20 5.59 -0.93
CA LEU A 63 -9.28 4.28 -1.59
C LEU A 63 -9.01 3.14 -0.60
N VAL A 64 -7.95 3.27 0.21
CA VAL A 64 -7.54 2.29 1.21
C VAL A 64 -8.63 2.08 2.27
N ASP A 65 -9.20 3.15 2.79
CA ASP A 65 -10.23 3.06 3.82
C ASP A 65 -11.52 2.45 3.28
N ASN A 66 -11.94 2.83 2.07
CA ASN A 66 -13.07 2.23 1.38
C ASN A 66 -12.85 0.73 1.15
N LEU A 67 -11.65 0.34 0.70
CA LEU A 67 -11.32 -1.05 0.44
C LEU A 67 -11.32 -1.89 1.72
N ARG A 68 -10.75 -1.38 2.81
CA ARG A 68 -10.74 -2.07 4.11
C ARG A 68 -12.13 -2.24 4.69
N ALA A 69 -13.01 -1.28 4.46
CA ALA A 69 -14.40 -1.34 4.92
C ALA A 69 -15.24 -2.31 4.08
N ALA A 70 -15.11 -2.27 2.76
CA ALA A 70 -15.90 -3.06 1.84
C ALA A 70 -15.40 -4.51 1.72
N ALA A 71 -14.09 -4.72 1.71
CA ALA A 71 -13.45 -5.99 1.44
C ALA A 71 -12.43 -6.35 2.54
N PRO A 72 -12.89 -6.71 3.76
CA PRO A 72 -12.02 -6.92 4.92
C PRO A 72 -11.06 -8.11 4.78
N THR A 73 -11.24 -8.98 3.79
CA THR A 73 -10.31 -10.09 3.47
C THR A 73 -9.26 -9.73 2.42
N ALA A 74 -9.31 -8.51 1.86
CA ALA A 74 -8.39 -8.09 0.81
C ALA A 74 -6.96 -7.94 1.33
N VAL A 75 -6.01 -8.56 0.63
CA VAL A 75 -4.57 -8.33 0.75
C VAL A 75 -4.14 -7.47 -0.42
N PHE A 76 -3.57 -6.30 -0.16
CA PHE A 76 -3.25 -5.35 -1.22
C PHE A 76 -2.08 -4.43 -0.85
N GLU A 77 -1.54 -3.77 -1.87
CA GLU A 77 -0.79 -2.53 -1.72
C GLU A 77 -1.35 -1.46 -2.64
N ALA A 78 -1.30 -0.21 -2.20
CA ALA A 78 -1.72 0.95 -2.95
C ALA A 78 -0.75 2.10 -2.70
N TRP A 79 -0.46 2.88 -3.73
CA TRP A 79 0.38 4.06 -3.58
C TRP A 79 -0.09 5.19 -4.48
N GLN A 80 0.22 6.41 -4.07
CA GLN A 80 0.10 7.59 -4.90
C GLN A 80 1.49 8.20 -5.08
N ASP A 81 1.81 8.55 -6.33
CA ASP A 81 3.12 9.06 -6.70
C ASP A 81 3.49 10.36 -5.96
N PRO A 82 4.79 10.65 -5.79
CA PRO A 82 5.25 11.92 -5.26
C PRO A 82 4.76 13.14 -6.07
N TYR A 83 4.49 14.25 -5.38
CA TYR A 83 4.15 15.52 -6.03
C TYR A 83 4.98 16.68 -5.47
N GLY A 84 5.65 17.40 -6.36
CA GLY A 84 6.53 18.52 -5.99
C GLY A 84 7.65 18.07 -5.06
N SER A 85 7.68 18.60 -3.84
CA SER A 85 8.63 18.22 -2.79
C SER A 85 8.09 17.18 -1.80
N THR A 86 6.84 16.76 -1.96
CA THR A 86 6.18 15.81 -1.07
C THR A 86 6.43 14.39 -1.60
N GLY A 87 6.85 13.48 -0.72
CA GLY A 87 6.97 12.06 -1.05
C GLY A 87 5.61 11.47 -1.48
N GLY A 88 5.65 10.33 -2.18
CA GLY A 88 4.44 9.57 -2.43
C GLY A 88 3.91 8.95 -1.14
N GLU A 89 2.67 8.46 -1.16
CA GLU A 89 2.06 7.76 -0.02
C GLU A 89 1.90 6.29 -0.40
N TYR A 90 2.57 5.38 0.32
CA TYR A 90 2.43 3.94 0.16
C TYR A 90 1.67 3.33 1.33
N VAL A 91 0.78 2.38 1.01
CA VAL A 91 0.04 1.57 1.97
C VAL A 91 0.09 0.10 1.56
N ALA A 92 0.47 -0.76 2.50
CA ALA A 92 0.30 -2.21 2.41
C ALA A 92 -0.68 -2.69 3.48
N HIS A 93 -1.59 -3.59 3.13
CA HIS A 93 -2.54 -4.17 4.06
C HIS A 93 -2.60 -5.69 3.94
N VAL A 94 -2.55 -6.36 5.09
CA VAL A 94 -2.75 -7.81 5.20
C VAL A 94 -3.71 -8.06 6.38
N PRO A 95 -4.93 -8.58 6.13
CA PRO A 95 -5.91 -8.84 7.19
C PRO A 95 -5.37 -9.75 8.28
N GLY A 96 -5.64 -9.40 9.53
CA GLY A 96 -5.13 -10.12 10.71
C GLY A 96 -3.64 -9.90 11.02
N ILE A 97 -2.87 -9.28 10.13
CA ILE A 97 -1.46 -8.92 10.36
C ILE A 97 -1.30 -7.42 10.62
N GLY A 98 -1.92 -6.58 9.78
CA GLY A 98 -1.92 -5.12 9.97
C GLY A 98 -1.82 -4.32 8.68
N THR A 99 -1.63 -3.01 8.86
CA THR A 99 -1.38 -2.04 7.79
C THR A 99 -0.01 -1.41 8.01
N TYR A 100 0.75 -1.24 6.93
CA TYR A 100 1.98 -0.47 6.93
C TYR A 100 1.85 0.72 5.99
N THR A 101 2.26 1.89 6.46
CA THR A 101 2.23 3.15 5.71
C THR A 101 3.62 3.76 5.69
N ALA A 102 4.05 4.27 4.53
CA ALA A 102 5.34 4.92 4.37
C ALA A 102 5.30 5.95 3.24
N ASP A 103 6.30 6.83 3.22
CA ASP A 103 6.58 7.59 2.00
C ASP A 103 7.14 6.63 0.93
N CYS A 104 6.86 6.89 -0.35
CA CYS A 104 7.42 6.11 -1.46
C CYS A 104 7.90 6.98 -2.63
N ASP A 105 8.67 6.35 -3.52
CA ASP A 105 9.00 6.94 -4.82
C ASP A 105 7.87 6.69 -5.85
N GLY A 106 8.07 7.16 -7.09
CA GLY A 106 7.09 6.96 -8.18
C GLY A 106 6.97 5.52 -8.69
N ALA A 107 7.75 4.58 -8.15
CA ALA A 107 7.56 3.15 -8.39
C ALA A 107 6.79 2.47 -7.25
N GLY A 108 6.36 3.23 -6.24
CA GLY A 108 5.74 2.69 -5.04
C GLY A 108 6.71 1.99 -4.10
N GLU A 109 8.04 2.17 -4.25
CA GLU A 109 9.00 1.57 -3.31
C GLU A 109 9.03 2.41 -2.02
N PRO A 110 8.64 1.82 -0.86
CA PRO A 110 8.60 2.56 0.39
C PRO A 110 10.01 2.87 0.89
N TYR A 111 10.22 4.10 1.34
CA TYR A 111 11.46 4.54 1.97
C TYR A 111 11.20 5.18 3.33
N ILE A 112 12.27 5.31 4.12
CA ILE A 112 12.22 5.97 5.42
C ILE A 112 13.22 7.10 5.46
N HIS A 113 12.75 8.27 5.89
CA HIS A 113 13.61 9.41 6.12
C HIS A 113 14.64 9.10 7.20
N ALA A 114 15.91 9.35 6.90
CA ALA A 114 17.01 9.13 7.84
C ALA A 114 16.80 9.87 9.18
N GLY A 115 16.12 11.02 9.16
CA GLY A 115 15.74 11.76 10.37
C GLY A 115 14.75 11.01 11.26
N VAL A 116 13.75 10.34 10.67
CA VAL A 116 12.80 9.48 11.40
C VAL A 116 13.54 8.30 12.02
N LEU A 117 14.38 7.62 11.24
CA LEU A 117 15.19 6.50 11.72
C LEU A 117 16.10 6.94 12.88
N THR A 118 16.84 8.04 12.70
CA THR A 118 17.74 8.58 13.73
C THR A 118 16.99 8.91 15.01
N ARG A 119 15.83 9.57 14.90
CA ARG A 119 14.98 9.89 16.05
C ARG A 119 14.56 8.63 16.80
N THR A 120 14.00 7.64 16.09
CA THR A 120 13.50 6.40 16.72
C THR A 120 14.61 5.58 17.38
N LEU A 121 15.82 5.60 16.83
CA LEU A 121 16.99 4.98 17.46
C LEU A 121 17.44 5.77 18.69
N SER A 122 17.41 7.10 18.62
CA SER A 122 17.83 7.99 19.73
C SER A 122 16.87 7.96 20.92
N GLU A 123 15.59 7.66 20.67
CA GLU A 123 14.55 7.49 21.70
C GLU A 123 14.58 6.10 22.35
N SER A 124 15.39 5.17 21.84
CA SER A 124 15.50 3.82 22.40
C SER A 124 16.24 3.83 23.74
N PRO A 125 15.87 2.97 24.70
CA PRO A 125 16.58 2.86 25.98
C PRO A 125 18.07 2.60 25.80
N GLU A 126 18.90 3.21 26.65
CA GLU A 126 20.35 3.01 26.63
C GLU A 126 20.70 1.51 26.76
N GLY A 127 21.61 1.03 25.92
CA GLY A 127 21.98 -0.40 25.86
C GLY A 127 21.09 -1.26 24.98
N THR A 128 20.00 -0.72 24.39
CA THR A 128 19.18 -1.45 23.40
C THR A 128 20.04 -1.82 22.19
N THR A 129 20.09 -3.10 21.87
CA THR A 129 20.74 -3.59 20.65
C THR A 129 19.86 -3.37 19.43
N ILE A 130 20.46 -3.35 18.24
CA ILE A 130 19.69 -3.27 16.99
C ILE A 130 18.72 -4.45 16.85
N ALA A 131 19.09 -5.65 17.30
CA ALA A 131 18.21 -6.82 17.24
C ALA A 131 16.96 -6.66 18.13
N GLU A 132 17.11 -6.11 19.32
CA GLU A 132 15.99 -5.80 20.21
C GLU A 132 15.12 -4.69 19.62
N TRP A 133 15.74 -3.64 19.07
CA TRP A 133 15.01 -2.56 18.41
C TRP A 133 14.19 -3.07 17.20
N LEU A 134 14.79 -3.91 16.34
CA LEU A 134 14.13 -4.54 15.20
C LEU A 134 13.01 -5.51 15.60
N SER A 135 13.03 -6.01 16.84
CA SER A 135 11.96 -6.86 17.37
C SER A 135 10.80 -6.05 17.97
N GLY A 136 11.03 -4.77 18.27
CA GLY A 136 10.07 -3.81 18.82
C GLY A 136 9.81 -2.65 17.86
N ALA A 137 10.16 -1.42 18.25
CA ALA A 137 9.85 -0.20 17.50
C ALA A 137 10.32 -0.23 16.04
N GLY A 138 11.49 -0.82 15.76
CA GLY A 138 12.01 -0.95 14.40
C GLY A 138 11.16 -1.82 13.51
N ARG A 139 10.49 -2.83 14.07
CA ARG A 139 9.54 -3.69 13.36
C ARG A 139 8.43 -2.87 12.73
N ASP A 140 7.87 -1.92 13.51
CA ASP A 140 6.75 -1.08 13.12
C ASP A 140 7.18 0.01 12.15
N VAL A 141 8.30 0.69 12.46
CA VAL A 141 8.90 1.73 11.61
C VAL A 141 9.21 1.19 10.21
N LEU A 142 9.73 -0.03 10.12
CA LEU A 142 10.11 -0.68 8.86
C LEU A 142 8.98 -1.51 8.22
N GLY A 143 7.84 -1.66 8.90
CA GLY A 143 6.71 -2.46 8.43
C GLY A 143 7.04 -3.93 8.18
N THR A 144 8.11 -4.45 8.78
CA THR A 144 8.75 -5.71 8.35
C THR A 144 7.80 -6.89 8.31
N VAL A 145 6.87 -6.99 9.27
CA VAL A 145 5.92 -8.10 9.33
C VAL A 145 4.82 -8.00 8.28
N VAL A 146 4.26 -6.81 8.07
CA VAL A 146 3.26 -6.59 7.01
C VAL A 146 3.92 -6.83 5.64
N ARG A 147 5.11 -6.27 5.41
CA ARG A 147 5.85 -6.43 4.16
C ARG A 147 6.25 -7.89 3.89
N ALA A 148 6.68 -8.62 4.90
CA ALA A 148 6.99 -10.04 4.77
C ALA A 148 5.74 -10.87 4.45
N ALA A 149 4.62 -10.60 5.12
CA ALA A 149 3.35 -11.28 4.85
C ALA A 149 2.84 -10.95 3.43
N LEU A 150 2.88 -9.68 3.03
CA LEU A 150 2.52 -9.25 1.67
C LEU A 150 3.37 -9.96 0.63
N LYS A 151 4.71 -10.01 0.83
CA LYS A 151 5.63 -10.71 -0.06
C LYS A 151 5.26 -12.18 -0.26
N ALA A 152 4.82 -12.89 0.78
CA ALA A 152 4.38 -14.28 0.65
C ALA A 152 3.20 -14.41 -0.33
N HIS A 153 2.27 -13.46 -0.34
CA HIS A 153 1.16 -13.43 -1.31
C HIS A 153 1.65 -13.07 -2.73
N LYS A 154 2.59 -12.12 -2.86
CA LYS A 154 3.21 -11.80 -4.17
C LYS A 154 3.88 -13.03 -4.78
N ASP A 155 4.69 -13.73 -3.98
CA ASP A 155 5.44 -14.90 -4.43
C ASP A 155 4.50 -16.07 -4.80
N ALA A 156 3.37 -16.24 -4.10
CA ALA A 156 2.40 -17.29 -4.41
C ALA A 156 1.73 -17.10 -5.78
N LEU A 157 1.52 -15.85 -6.22
CA LEU A 157 0.97 -15.55 -7.54
C LEU A 157 1.99 -15.71 -8.67
N ALA A 158 3.27 -15.47 -8.42
CA ALA A 158 4.34 -15.59 -9.43
C ALA A 158 4.63 -17.04 -9.86
N VAL A 159 4.04 -18.02 -9.17
CA VAL A 159 4.20 -19.47 -9.45
C VAL A 159 3.08 -20.01 -10.35
N VAL A 160 2.08 -19.19 -10.69
CA VAL A 160 0.92 -19.54 -11.53
C VAL A 160 1.13 -19.07 -12.98
#